data_AF-G7QBB3-F1
#
_entry.id   AF-G7QBB3-F1
#
_cell.length_a   1.000
_cell.length_b   1.000
_cell.length_c   1.000
_cell.angle_alpha   90.00
_cell.angle_beta   90.00
_cell.angle_gamma   90.00
#
_symmetry.space_group_name_H-M   'P 1'
#
loop_
_entity.id
_entity.type
_entity.pdbx_description
1 polymer ?
#
loop_
_entity_poly.entity_id
_entity_poly.type
_entity_poly.pdbx_seq_one_letter_code
_entity_poly.pdbx_strand_id
1 'polypeptide(L)'
;MSIPENIGKFISKLIHTVKSESADWQKANQADLDRLKEEKQVAEAELRQRLELMDIRFKEECRRTRMEEERQTEQFGEFLASIDEMKANMLEYYGTMPKPLALMIHHHAAELLKEAWHSPDARERLQKQTRFTSLMLTITEDLSDLGSGGAPKALPEKTIAFIQNKLE
;
A
#
# COMPACT_ATOMS: atom_id res chain seq x y z
N MET A 1 -32.89 81.65 -0.38
CA MET A 1 -33.64 80.81 -1.34
C MET A 1 -33.78 79.44 -0.72
N SER A 2 -35.01 79.09 -0.32
CA SER A 2 -35.35 77.84 0.35
C SER A 2 -35.16 76.66 -0.58
N ILE A 3 -34.31 75.71 -0.19
CA ILE A 3 -34.26 74.38 -0.81
C ILE A 3 -35.69 73.83 -0.76
N PRO A 4 -36.29 73.44 -1.89
CA PRO A 4 -37.71 73.16 -1.93
C PRO A 4 -37.95 71.90 -1.09
N GLU A 5 -38.87 72.00 -0.13
CA GLU A 5 -39.39 70.90 0.69
C GLU A 5 -39.86 69.67 -0.13
N ASN A 6 -39.89 69.80 -1.45
CA ASN A 6 -40.38 68.84 -2.42
C ASN A 6 -39.37 67.73 -2.77
N ILE A 7 -38.06 68.01 -2.80
CA ILE A 7 -37.04 67.00 -3.15
C ILE A 7 -36.88 65.98 -2.01
N GLY A 8 -36.84 66.46 -0.76
CA GLY A 8 -36.79 65.58 0.41
C GLY A 8 -38.03 64.68 0.53
N LYS A 9 -39.22 65.21 0.21
CA LYS A 9 -40.48 64.44 0.18
C LYS A 9 -40.52 63.41 -0.98
N PHE A 10 -39.89 63.71 -2.11
CA PHE A 10 -39.80 62.78 -3.24
C PHE A 10 -38.83 61.62 -2.95
N ILE A 11 -37.64 61.94 -2.42
CA ILE A 11 -36.64 60.93 -2.02
C ILE A 11 -37.18 60.04 -0.91
N SER A 12 -37.87 60.61 0.11
CA SER A 12 -38.46 59.80 1.17
C SER A 12 -39.55 58.86 0.64
N LYS A 13 -40.41 59.33 -0.27
CA LYS A 13 -41.41 58.47 -0.92
C LYS A 13 -40.78 57.33 -1.70
N LEU A 14 -39.74 57.59 -2.50
CA LEU A 14 -39.01 56.54 -3.23
C LEU A 14 -38.39 55.51 -2.27
N ILE A 15 -37.75 55.96 -1.19
CA ILE A 15 -37.19 55.07 -0.16
C ILE A 15 -38.29 54.23 0.48
N HIS A 16 -39.45 54.83 0.78
CA HIS A 16 -40.59 54.10 1.33
C HIS A 16 -41.17 53.09 0.35
N THR A 17 -41.28 53.41 -0.94
CA THR A 17 -41.77 52.51 -1.98
C THR A 17 -40.81 51.34 -2.20
N VAL A 18 -39.52 51.60 -2.32
CA VAL A 18 -38.51 50.52 -2.43
C VAL A 18 -38.52 49.64 -1.19
N LYS A 19 -38.67 50.24 0.00
CA LYS A 19 -38.76 49.49 1.26
C LYS A 19 -40.05 48.68 1.37
N SER A 20 -41.19 49.20 0.90
CA SER A 20 -42.46 48.47 0.91
C SER A 20 -42.46 47.35 -0.12
N GLU A 21 -42.01 47.60 -1.34
CA GLU A 21 -41.89 46.56 -2.38
C GLU A 21 -40.91 45.46 -1.97
N SER A 22 -39.79 45.83 -1.34
CA SER A 22 -38.85 44.86 -0.78
C SER A 22 -39.47 44.05 0.36
N ALA A 23 -40.29 44.67 1.22
CA ALA A 23 -40.96 43.99 2.32
C ALA A 23 -42.07 43.06 1.82
N ASP A 24 -42.82 43.50 0.81
CA ASP A 24 -43.89 42.72 0.17
C ASP A 24 -43.31 41.54 -0.61
N TRP A 25 -42.21 41.75 -1.33
CA TRP A 25 -41.46 40.67 -1.98
C TRP A 25 -40.92 39.68 -0.95
N GLN A 26 -40.31 40.16 0.14
CA GLN A 26 -39.77 39.29 1.17
C GLN A 26 -40.87 38.47 1.83
N LYS A 27 -42.04 39.08 2.10
CA LYS A 27 -43.20 38.40 2.68
C LYS A 27 -43.80 37.37 1.71
N ALA A 28 -43.85 37.69 0.41
CA ALA A 28 -44.34 36.78 -0.63
C ALA A 28 -43.41 35.56 -0.83
N ASN A 29 -42.10 35.74 -0.67
CA ASN A 29 -41.09 34.68 -0.90
C ASN A 29 -40.53 34.08 0.41
N GLN A 30 -41.07 34.45 1.57
CA GLN A 30 -40.53 34.02 2.87
C GLN A 30 -40.57 32.50 3.03
N ALA A 31 -41.66 31.87 2.58
CA ALA A 31 -41.81 30.41 2.62
C ALA A 31 -40.75 29.70 1.78
N ASP A 32 -40.46 30.20 0.58
CA ASP A 32 -39.42 29.62 -0.29
C ASP A 32 -38.02 29.85 0.27
N LEU A 33 -37.76 31.03 0.86
CA LEU A 33 -36.48 31.31 1.53
C LEU A 33 -36.26 30.42 2.75
N ASP A 34 -37.29 30.16 3.53
CA ASP A 34 -37.20 29.27 4.70
C ASP A 34 -37.04 27.82 4.25
N ARG A 35 -37.76 27.38 3.20
CA ARG A 35 -37.56 26.06 2.56
C ARG A 35 -36.12 25.87 2.07
N LEU A 36 -35.55 26.86 1.38
CA LEU A 36 -34.17 26.79 0.88
C LEU A 36 -33.14 26.74 2.01
N LYS A 37 -33.39 27.42 3.14
CA LYS A 37 -32.52 27.32 4.32
C LYS A 37 -32.58 25.91 4.93
N GLU A 38 -33.77 25.33 5.04
CA GLU A 38 -33.95 23.97 5.55
C GLU A 38 -33.27 22.95 4.62
N GLU A 39 -33.51 23.03 3.32
CA GLU A 39 -32.86 22.18 2.31
C GLU A 39 -31.34 22.29 2.38
N LYS A 40 -30.80 23.51 2.52
CA LYS A 40 -29.37 23.74 2.70
C LYS A 40 -28.84 23.08 3.97
N GLN A 41 -29.52 23.22 5.11
CA GLN A 41 -29.09 22.63 6.37
C GLN A 41 -29.08 21.10 6.31
N VAL A 42 -30.10 20.50 5.70
CA VAL A 42 -30.15 19.05 5.48
C VAL A 42 -29.02 18.61 4.57
N ALA A 43 -28.79 19.30 3.45
CA ALA A 43 -27.71 18.97 2.52
C ALA A 43 -26.31 19.10 3.17
N GLU A 44 -26.08 20.13 3.99
CA GLU A 44 -24.84 20.30 4.74
C GLU A 44 -24.62 19.18 5.77
N ALA A 45 -25.68 18.77 6.47
CA ALA A 45 -25.64 17.66 7.41
C ALA A 45 -25.34 16.32 6.70
N GLU A 46 -26.01 16.05 5.58
CA GLU A 46 -25.76 14.85 4.77
C GLU A 46 -24.32 14.84 4.21
N LEU A 47 -23.84 15.97 3.71
CA LEU A 47 -22.48 16.08 3.19
C LEU A 47 -21.47 15.81 4.29
N ARG A 48 -21.66 16.39 5.48
CA ARG A 48 -20.80 16.15 6.63
C ARG A 48 -20.76 14.68 7.02
N GLN A 49 -21.92 14.03 7.08
CA GLN A 49 -22.00 12.60 7.37
C GLN A 49 -21.27 11.76 6.32
N ARG A 50 -21.40 12.10 5.03
CA ARG A 50 -20.68 11.40 3.95
C ARG A 50 -19.17 11.60 4.07
N LEU A 51 -18.70 12.80 4.40
CA LEU A 51 -17.29 13.08 4.62
C LEU A 51 -16.74 12.31 5.82
N GLU A 52 -17.47 12.23 6.93
CA GLU A 52 -17.09 11.45 8.10
C GLU A 52 -16.99 9.94 7.78
N LEU A 53 -17.96 9.39 7.04
CA LEU A 53 -17.90 8.00 6.59
C LEU A 53 -16.73 7.74 5.64
N MET A 54 -16.44 8.68 4.74
CA MET A 54 -15.31 8.58 3.83
C MET A 54 -13.97 8.63 4.57
N ASP A 55 -13.83 9.52 5.55
CA ASP A 55 -12.63 9.63 6.39
C ASP A 55 -12.38 8.34 7.19
N ILE A 56 -13.44 7.74 7.76
CA ILE A 56 -13.34 6.45 8.45
C ILE A 56 -12.86 5.35 7.49
N ARG A 57 -13.45 5.26 6.29
CA ARG A 57 -13.03 4.26 5.29
C ARG A 57 -11.59 4.45 4.87
N PHE A 58 -11.19 5.68 4.59
CA PHE A 58 -9.83 5.99 4.17
C PHE A 58 -8.81 5.65 5.26
N LYS A 59 -9.08 6.00 6.53
CA LYS A 59 -8.25 5.62 7.67
C LYS A 59 -8.12 4.11 7.81
N GLU A 60 -9.22 3.39 7.64
CA GLU A 60 -9.21 1.92 7.73
C GLU A 60 -8.44 1.29 6.55
N GLU A 61 -8.59 1.82 5.34
CA GLU A 61 -7.82 1.38 4.17
C GLU A 61 -6.32 1.63 4.36
N CYS A 62 -5.92 2.82 4.81
CA CYS A 62 -4.53 3.12 5.13
C CYS A 62 -3.97 2.18 6.20
N ARG A 63 -4.75 1.92 7.27
CA ARG A 63 -4.36 0.99 8.33
C ARG A 63 -4.16 -0.42 7.80
N ARG A 64 -5.08 -0.91 6.97
CA ARG A 64 -5.00 -2.24 6.37
C ARG A 64 -3.79 -2.38 5.46
N THR A 65 -3.57 -1.41 4.57
CA THR A 65 -2.42 -1.41 3.67
C THR A 65 -1.11 -1.42 4.46
N ARG A 66 -0.99 -0.57 5.48
CA ARG A 66 0.18 -0.52 6.35
C ARG A 66 0.46 -1.85 7.05
N MET A 67 -0.57 -2.46 7.65
CA MET A 67 -0.41 -3.76 8.32
C MET A 67 0.04 -4.85 7.33
N GLU A 68 -0.47 -4.83 6.10
CA GLU A 68 -0.08 -5.79 5.08
C GLU A 68 1.37 -5.58 4.62
N GLU A 69 1.82 -4.32 4.45
CA GLU A 69 3.22 -4.00 4.15
C GLU A 69 4.17 -4.40 5.28
N GLU A 70 3.80 -4.14 6.53
CA GLU A 70 4.57 -4.55 7.72
C GLU A 70 4.70 -6.09 7.76
N ARG A 71 3.59 -6.81 7.57
CA ARG A 71 3.56 -8.28 7.52
C ARG A 71 4.43 -8.83 6.37
N GLN A 72 4.37 -8.22 5.19
CA GLN A 72 5.21 -8.64 4.05
C GLN A 72 6.69 -8.40 4.33
N THR A 73 7.04 -7.30 4.99
CA THR A 73 8.42 -6.99 5.36
C THR A 73 8.95 -7.98 6.40
N GLU A 74 8.15 -8.33 7.40
CA GLU A 74 8.49 -9.35 8.39
C GLU A 74 8.75 -10.71 7.72
N GLN A 75 7.84 -11.17 6.86
CA GLN A 75 7.99 -12.43 6.13
C GLN A 75 9.24 -12.46 5.25
N PHE A 76 9.54 -11.36 4.56
CA PHE A 76 10.76 -11.26 3.77
C PHE A 76 12.02 -11.37 4.65
N GLY A 77 12.00 -10.73 5.83
CA GLY A 77 13.07 -10.84 6.82
C GLY A 77 13.27 -12.26 7.34
N GLU A 78 12.20 -13.00 7.62
CA GLU A 78 12.26 -14.41 8.03
C GLU A 78 12.92 -15.30 6.97
N PHE A 79 12.62 -15.07 5.68
CA PHE A 79 13.28 -15.81 4.60
C PHE A 79 14.77 -15.48 4.50
N LEU A 80 15.17 -14.21 4.67
CA LEU A 80 16.58 -13.84 4.68
C LEU A 80 17.33 -14.48 5.86
N ALA A 81 16.73 -14.50 7.05
CA ALA A 81 17.30 -15.16 8.22
C ALA A 81 17.47 -16.68 7.98
N SER A 82 16.49 -17.32 7.36
CA SER A 82 16.56 -18.73 6.97
C SER A 82 17.70 -19.00 5.96
N ILE A 83 17.92 -18.10 5.00
CA ILE A 83 19.04 -18.20 4.04
C ILE A 83 20.40 -18.05 4.75
N ASP A 84 20.47 -17.17 5.76
CA ASP A 84 21.67 -17.04 6.58
C ASP A 84 21.97 -18.28 7.43
N GLU A 85 20.93 -18.89 8.02
CA GLU A 85 21.04 -20.16 8.74
C GLU A 85 21.48 -21.28 7.81
N MET A 86 20.91 -21.36 6.60
CA MET A 86 21.30 -22.33 5.58
C MET A 86 22.79 -22.22 5.22
N LYS A 87 23.33 -21.00 5.06
CA LYS A 87 24.77 -20.79 4.83
C LYS A 87 25.61 -21.33 6.00
N ALA A 88 25.17 -21.10 7.24
CA ALA A 88 25.87 -21.62 8.42
C ALA A 88 25.87 -23.15 8.44
N ASN A 89 24.70 -23.76 8.22
CA ASN A 89 24.53 -25.20 8.12
C ASN A 89 25.41 -25.80 7.02
N MET A 90 25.47 -25.18 5.84
CA MET A 90 26.34 -25.67 4.75
C MET A 90 27.81 -25.66 5.14
N LEU A 91 28.30 -24.63 5.84
CA LEU A 91 29.69 -24.58 6.30
C LEU A 91 29.99 -25.59 7.41
N GLU A 92 28.98 -25.94 8.23
CA GLU A 92 29.09 -26.96 9.26
C GLU A 92 29.12 -28.37 8.65
N TYR A 93 28.16 -28.68 7.77
CA TYR A 93 28.01 -30.01 7.16
C TYR A 93 29.07 -30.29 6.08
N TYR A 94 29.46 -29.28 5.30
CA TYR A 94 30.55 -29.37 4.33
C TYR A 94 31.82 -28.73 4.88
N GLY A 95 32.43 -29.36 5.89
CA GLY A 95 33.60 -28.79 6.58
C GLY A 95 34.84 -28.50 5.71
N THR A 96 34.92 -29.07 4.50
CA THR A 96 35.99 -28.80 3.52
C THR A 96 35.60 -27.79 2.45
N MET A 97 34.38 -27.26 2.49
CA MET A 97 33.87 -26.31 1.51
C MET A 97 34.61 -24.97 1.61
N PRO A 98 35.15 -24.45 0.49
CA PRO A 98 35.65 -23.09 0.44
C PRO A 98 34.56 -22.07 0.79
N LYS A 99 34.84 -21.19 1.74
CA LYS A 99 33.94 -20.08 2.13
C LYS A 99 33.36 -19.29 0.94
N PRO A 100 34.12 -18.98 -0.13
CA PRO A 100 33.55 -18.28 -1.29
C PRO A 100 32.41 -19.02 -1.98
N LEU A 101 32.41 -20.36 -2.00
CA LEU A 101 31.31 -21.12 -2.59
C LEU A 101 30.05 -21.02 -1.73
N ALA A 102 30.17 -21.09 -0.40
CA ALA A 102 29.04 -20.92 0.49
C ALA A 102 28.43 -19.51 0.36
N LEU A 103 29.29 -18.48 0.25
CA LEU A 103 28.87 -17.10 0.00
C LEU A 103 28.19 -16.94 -1.37
N MET A 104 28.69 -17.60 -2.41
CA MET A 104 28.07 -17.57 -3.74
C MET A 104 26.67 -18.18 -3.73
N ILE A 105 26.48 -19.33 -3.06
CA ILE A 105 25.18 -19.99 -2.93
C ILE A 105 24.20 -19.12 -2.14
N HIS A 106 24.67 -18.58 -1.00
CA HIS A 106 23.90 -17.63 -0.19
C HIS A 106 23.47 -16.40 -0.99
N HIS A 107 24.40 -15.77 -1.71
CA HIS A 107 24.12 -14.59 -2.52
C HIS A 107 23.11 -14.91 -3.63
N HIS A 108 23.25 -16.06 -4.30
CA HIS A 108 22.31 -16.46 -5.35
C HIS A 108 20.90 -16.70 -4.80
N ALA A 109 20.78 -17.34 -3.63
CA ALA A 109 19.50 -17.52 -2.96
C ALA A 109 18.86 -16.16 -2.59
N ALA A 110 19.65 -15.23 -2.05
CA ALA A 110 19.19 -13.90 -1.68
C ALA A 110 18.71 -13.07 -2.90
N GLU A 111 19.46 -13.10 -4.02
CA GLU A 111 19.05 -12.39 -5.23
C GLU A 111 17.80 -13.01 -5.86
N LEU A 112 17.68 -14.35 -5.92
CA LEU A 112 16.45 -14.99 -6.41
C LEU A 112 15.23 -14.63 -5.55
N LEU A 113 15.38 -14.61 -4.22
CA LEU A 113 14.31 -14.20 -3.32
C LEU A 113 13.90 -12.74 -3.55
N LYS A 114 14.89 -11.84 -3.66
CA LYS A 114 14.67 -10.41 -3.91
C LYS A 114 13.99 -10.18 -5.26
N GLU A 115 14.44 -10.85 -6.31
CA GLU A 115 13.82 -10.80 -7.63
C GLU A 115 12.39 -11.33 -7.60
N ALA A 116 12.15 -12.44 -6.90
CA ALA A 116 10.82 -13.01 -6.71
C ALA A 116 9.90 -12.07 -5.91
N TRP A 117 10.43 -11.35 -4.92
CA TRP A 117 9.61 -10.49 -4.06
C TRP A 117 9.25 -9.15 -4.73
N HIS A 118 10.20 -8.55 -5.44
CA HIS A 118 10.07 -7.19 -6.00
C HIS A 118 9.70 -7.14 -7.49
N SER A 119 9.48 -8.30 -8.14
CA SER A 119 9.06 -8.32 -9.54
C SER A 119 7.66 -7.69 -9.73
N PRO A 120 7.53 -6.66 -10.57
CA PRO A 120 6.24 -5.99 -10.82
C PRO A 120 5.31 -6.85 -11.69
N ASP A 121 5.87 -7.67 -12.59
CA ASP A 121 5.10 -8.61 -13.40
C ASP A 121 4.77 -9.88 -12.62
N ALA A 122 3.49 -10.25 -12.62
CA ALA A 122 2.99 -11.40 -11.87
C ALA A 122 3.51 -12.73 -12.45
N ARG A 123 3.69 -12.82 -13.77
CA ARG A 123 4.20 -14.03 -14.42
C ARG A 123 5.68 -14.21 -14.13
N GLU A 124 6.47 -13.16 -14.31
CA GLU A 124 7.91 -13.14 -13.98
C GLU A 124 8.13 -13.44 -12.49
N ARG A 125 7.30 -12.87 -11.61
CA ARG A 125 7.31 -13.17 -10.17
C ARG A 125 7.12 -14.65 -9.90
N LEU A 126 6.11 -15.27 -10.50
CA LEU A 126 5.83 -16.69 -10.30
C LEU A 126 7.01 -17.55 -10.78
N GLN A 127 7.59 -17.24 -11.93
CA GLN A 127 8.76 -17.95 -12.45
C GLN A 127 9.96 -17.86 -11.50
N LYS A 128 10.25 -16.66 -10.99
CA LYS A 128 11.33 -16.43 -10.02
C LYS A 128 11.08 -17.13 -8.69
N GLN A 129 9.84 -17.13 -8.20
CA GLN A 129 9.43 -17.90 -7.03
C GLN A 129 9.65 -19.40 -7.24
N THR A 130 9.23 -19.94 -8.40
CA THR A 130 9.49 -21.35 -8.73
C THR A 130 10.99 -21.65 -8.73
N ARG A 131 11.81 -20.79 -9.34
CA ARG A 131 13.27 -20.96 -9.38
C ARG A 131 13.90 -20.92 -7.98
N PHE A 132 13.47 -20.00 -7.13
CA PHE A 132 13.91 -19.93 -5.73
C PHE A 132 13.55 -21.22 -4.97
N THR A 133 12.31 -21.70 -5.10
CA THR A 133 11.87 -22.95 -4.49
C THR A 133 12.69 -24.14 -4.98
N SER A 134 12.96 -24.23 -6.29
CA SER A 134 13.81 -25.29 -6.84
C SER A 134 15.23 -25.26 -6.27
N LEU A 135 15.81 -24.08 -6.07
CA LEU A 135 17.11 -23.95 -5.41
C LEU A 135 17.06 -24.47 -3.97
N MET A 136 16.06 -24.05 -3.18
CA MET A 136 15.92 -24.47 -1.78
C MET A 136 15.74 -25.99 -1.65
N LEU A 137 14.95 -26.59 -2.54
CA LEU A 137 14.79 -28.04 -2.62
C LEU A 137 16.11 -28.73 -2.98
N THR A 138 16.84 -28.20 -3.96
CA THR A 138 18.14 -28.75 -4.38
C THR A 138 19.17 -28.72 -3.23
N ILE A 139 19.21 -27.63 -2.46
CA ILE A 139 20.07 -27.51 -1.28
C ILE A 139 19.66 -28.53 -0.21
N THR A 140 18.35 -28.68 0.03
CA THR A 140 17.82 -29.64 1.01
C THR A 140 18.17 -31.08 0.61
N GLU A 141 18.08 -31.41 -0.67
CA GLU A 141 18.51 -32.72 -1.19
C GLU A 141 20.01 -32.96 -0.97
N ASP A 142 20.86 -31.97 -1.28
CA ASP A 142 22.31 -32.07 -1.08
C ASP A 142 22.67 -32.28 0.40
N LEU A 143 21.98 -31.56 1.31
CA LEU A 143 22.16 -31.73 2.76
C LEU A 143 21.64 -33.09 3.26
N SER A 144 20.54 -33.60 2.70
CA SER A 144 19.97 -34.90 3.07
C SER A 144 20.86 -36.08 2.61
N ASP A 145 21.52 -35.94 1.47
CA ASP A 145 22.46 -36.93 0.94
C ASP A 145 23.66 -37.15 1.90
N LEU A 146 24.08 -36.13 2.66
CA LEU A 146 25.15 -36.25 3.66
C LEU A 146 24.77 -37.12 4.86
N GLY A 147 23.50 -37.11 5.26
CA GLY A 147 23.00 -37.91 6.38
C GLY A 147 22.78 -39.39 6.06
N SER A 148 22.74 -39.75 4.77
CA SER A 148 22.30 -41.07 4.29
C SER A 148 23.41 -42.14 4.23
N GLY A 149 24.54 -41.93 4.92
CA GLY A 149 25.62 -42.92 5.03
C GLY A 149 26.45 -43.13 3.76
N GLY A 150 26.29 -42.27 2.75
CA GLY A 150 27.17 -42.21 1.58
C GLY A 150 28.56 -41.66 1.92
N ALA A 151 29.53 -41.84 1.03
CA ALA A 151 30.86 -41.25 1.18
C ALA A 151 30.75 -39.73 1.43
N PRO A 152 31.56 -39.15 2.34
CA PRO A 152 31.47 -37.74 2.67
C PRO A 152 31.73 -36.89 1.42
N LYS A 153 30.68 -36.20 0.93
CA LYS A 153 30.79 -35.27 -0.19
C LYS A 153 31.50 -34.00 0.30
N ALA A 154 32.50 -33.54 -0.45
CA ALA A 154 33.21 -32.31 -0.12
C ALA A 154 32.41 -31.04 -0.47
N LEU A 155 31.44 -31.13 -1.39
CA LEU A 155 30.69 -30.00 -1.92
C LEU A 155 29.23 -30.38 -2.25
N PRO A 156 28.30 -29.40 -2.23
CA PRO A 156 26.91 -29.56 -2.68
C PRO A 156 26.84 -29.51 -4.22
N GLU A 157 27.09 -30.64 -4.86
CA GLU A 157 27.26 -30.72 -6.32
C GLU A 157 25.99 -30.35 -7.09
N LYS A 158 24.80 -30.78 -6.63
CA LYS A 158 23.54 -30.47 -7.31
C LYS A 158 23.24 -28.98 -7.24
N THR A 159 23.47 -28.36 -6.08
CA THR A 159 23.30 -26.92 -5.85
C THR A 159 24.25 -26.13 -6.74
N ILE A 160 25.52 -26.52 -6.83
CA ILE A 160 26.49 -25.86 -7.70
C ILE A 160 26.07 -25.99 -9.16
N ALA A 161 25.60 -27.17 -9.59
CA ALA A 161 25.12 -27.39 -10.94
C ALA A 161 23.88 -26.55 -11.28
N PHE A 162 22.96 -26.40 -10.32
CA PHE A 162 21.78 -25.54 -10.45
C PHE A 162 22.17 -24.08 -10.69
N ILE A 163 23.10 -23.53 -9.89
CA ILE A 163 23.57 -22.15 -10.03
C ILE A 163 24.30 -21.93 -11.37
N GLN A 164 25.03 -22.94 -11.85
CA GLN A 164 25.74 -22.89 -13.12
C GLN A 164 24.85 -23.04 -14.37
N ASN A 165 23.51 -23.11 -14.22
CA ASN A 165 22.56 -23.37 -15.31
C ASN A 165 22.85 -24.68 -16.09
N LYS A 166 23.35 -25.74 -15.43
CA LYS A 166 23.54 -27.06 -16.09
C LYS A 166 22.32 -27.97 -16.03
N LEU A 167 21.15 -27.42 -15.70
CA LEU A 167 19.85 -28.07 -15.82
C LEU A 167 19.00 -27.28 -16.84
N GLU A 168 19.46 -27.29 -18.10
CA GLU A 168 18.61 -27.13 -19.28
C GLU A 168 18.55 -28.48 -20.01
#